data_AF-A0A936SCA0-F1
#
_entry.id   AF-A0A936SCA0-F1
#
_cell.length_a   1.000
_cell.length_b   1.000
_cell.length_c   1.000
_cell.angle_alpha   90.00
_cell.angle_beta   90.00
_cell.angle_gamma   90.00
#
_symmetry.space_group_name_H-M   'P 1'
#
loop_
_entity.id
_entity.type
_entity.pdbx_description
1 polymer ?
#
loop_
_entity_poly.entity_id
_entity_poly.type
_entity_poly.pdbx_seq_one_letter_code
_entity_poly.pdbx_strand_id
1 'polypeptide(L)'
;MSTPDQGVRAVGVVYPGIFDPLEPPPTSAENPITASKAYLGKTLFWDEQMSSTRTVSCGTCHRPAAGGSDPRSAIAGTQKINPGPDGTFETLDDVFGSPGVPQNEIDGTYSWNALFLV
;
A
#
# COMPACT_ATOMS: atom_id res chain seq x y z
N MET A 1 19.70 10.02 5.34
CA MET A 1 19.33 8.60 5.13
C MET A 1 18.53 8.16 6.34
N SER A 2 17.28 7.71 6.17
CA SER A 2 16.46 7.23 7.30
C SER A 2 17.01 5.89 7.78
N THR A 3 17.44 5.83 9.04
CA THR A 3 17.88 4.60 9.72
C THR A 3 16.73 3.59 9.78
N PRO A 4 16.99 2.28 9.72
CA PRO A 4 15.96 1.28 9.99
C PRO A 4 15.31 1.57 11.35
N ASP A 5 13.98 1.61 11.39
CA ASP A 5 13.20 1.70 12.63
C ASP A 5 13.65 0.55 13.53
N GLN A 6 14.35 0.86 14.63
CA GLN A 6 14.89 -0.12 15.58
C GLN A 6 13.78 -0.71 16.48
N GLY A 7 12.50 -0.54 16.11
CA GLY A 7 11.36 -0.84 16.98
C GLY A 7 11.14 0.21 18.09
N VAL A 8 12.05 1.18 18.22
CA VAL A 8 11.86 2.40 18.99
C VAL A 8 11.35 3.48 18.04
N ARG A 9 10.02 3.47 17.81
CA ARG A 9 9.36 4.64 17.23
C ARG A 9 9.60 5.81 18.18
N ALA A 10 10.38 6.77 17.69
CA ALA A 10 10.74 8.01 18.35
C ALA A 10 11.74 7.88 19.52
N VAL A 11 12.34 9.02 19.82
CA VAL A 11 13.10 9.36 21.04
C VAL A 11 12.18 9.28 22.27
N GLY A 12 11.50 8.15 22.44
CA GLY A 12 10.47 7.88 23.42
C GLY A 12 10.98 6.85 24.41
N VAL A 13 10.75 7.11 25.68
CA VAL A 13 11.03 6.20 26.79
C VAL A 13 10.45 4.82 26.48
N VAL A 14 11.26 3.77 26.60
CA VAL A 14 10.78 2.38 26.59
C VAL A 14 9.92 2.21 27.84
N TYR A 15 8.62 2.31 27.69
CA TYR A 15 7.69 1.90 28.72
C TYR A 15 7.76 0.36 28.81
N PRO A 16 7.79 -0.24 30.01
CA PRO A 16 7.61 -1.68 30.15
C PRO A 16 6.19 -2.02 29.69
N GLY A 17 6.04 -2.29 28.40
CA GLY A 17 4.79 -2.71 27.78
C GLY A 17 4.56 -4.19 28.03
N ILE A 18 3.29 -4.59 28.00
CA ILE A 18 2.86 -5.99 28.09
C ILE A 18 3.34 -6.83 26.88
N PHE A 19 3.79 -6.17 25.82
CA PHE A 19 4.24 -6.80 24.58
C PHE A 19 5.71 -6.49 24.32
N ASP A 20 6.43 -7.52 23.88
CA ASP A 20 7.78 -7.37 23.38
C ASP A 20 7.80 -6.54 22.09
N PRO A 21 8.88 -5.77 21.84
CA PRO A 21 9.06 -5.07 20.57
C PRO A 21 9.01 -6.03 19.38
N LEU A 22 8.51 -5.53 18.24
CA LEU A 22 8.51 -6.31 17.02
C LEU A 22 9.95 -6.64 16.59
N GLU A 23 10.17 -7.90 16.23
CA GLU A 23 11.42 -8.34 15.62
C GLU A 23 11.63 -7.68 14.24
N PRO A 24 12.88 -7.51 13.79
CA PRO A 24 13.15 -7.04 12.44
C PRO A 24 12.47 -7.92 11.38
N PRO A 25 12.07 -7.35 10.23
CA PRO A 25 11.43 -8.13 9.18
C PRO A 25 12.38 -9.22 8.65
N PRO A 26 11.85 -10.41 8.27
CA PRO A 26 12.66 -11.49 7.76
C PRO A 26 13.35 -11.09 6.46
N THR A 27 14.62 -11.49 6.31
CA THR A 27 15.43 -11.21 5.12
C THR A 27 15.59 -12.46 4.26
N SER A 28 15.44 -12.33 2.94
CA SER A 28 15.80 -13.39 1.98
C SER A 28 17.20 -13.16 1.43
N ALA A 29 17.98 -14.24 1.28
CA ALA A 29 19.29 -14.19 0.61
C ALA A 29 19.18 -13.79 -0.87
N GLU A 30 18.04 -14.04 -1.50
CA GLU A 30 17.76 -13.69 -2.90
C GLU A 30 17.34 -12.21 -3.05
N ASN A 31 16.82 -11.62 -1.97
CA ASN A 31 16.48 -10.20 -1.92
C ASN A 31 17.11 -9.52 -0.69
N PRO A 32 18.44 -9.37 -0.67
CA PRO A 32 19.12 -8.72 0.44
C PRO A 32 18.70 -7.25 0.52
N ILE A 33 18.41 -6.79 1.72
CA ILE A 33 18.05 -5.39 1.99
C ILE A 33 19.31 -4.54 1.90
N THR A 34 19.34 -3.62 0.95
CA THR A 34 20.40 -2.60 0.83
C THR A 34 19.76 -1.22 0.85
N ALA A 35 20.52 -0.21 1.29
CA ALA A 35 20.04 1.18 1.29
C ALA A 35 19.55 1.60 -0.10
N SER A 36 20.31 1.29 -1.15
CA SER A 36 19.96 1.63 -2.53
C SER A 36 18.65 0.96 -2.98
N LYS A 37 18.43 -0.31 -2.65
CA LYS A 37 17.16 -1.01 -2.97
C LYS A 37 15.99 -0.42 -2.19
N ALA A 38 16.19 -0.07 -0.92
CA ALA A 38 15.16 0.56 -0.11
C ALA A 38 14.78 1.95 -0.65
N TYR A 39 15.74 2.77 -1.08
CA TYR A 39 15.45 4.06 -1.70
C TYR A 39 14.72 3.91 -3.03
N LEU A 40 15.19 3.00 -3.89
CA LEU A 40 14.51 2.71 -5.15
C LEU A 40 13.06 2.25 -4.91
N GLY A 41 12.85 1.31 -3.99
CA GLY A 41 11.51 0.84 -3.62
C GLY A 41 10.61 1.96 -3.10
N LYS A 42 11.15 2.85 -2.25
CA LYS A 42 10.43 4.04 -1.77
C LYS A 42 10.03 4.97 -2.93
N THR A 43 10.92 5.20 -3.89
CA THR A 43 10.60 6.03 -5.07
C THR A 43 9.50 5.39 -5.90
N LEU A 44 9.63 4.11 -6.25
CA LEU A 44 8.64 3.38 -7.06
C LEU A 44 7.28 3.28 -6.38
N PHE A 45 7.24 3.18 -5.05
CA PHE A 45 5.99 3.14 -4.27
C PHE A 45 5.11 4.39 -4.48
N TRP A 46 5.73 5.54 -4.76
CA TRP A 46 5.05 6.81 -5.02
C TRP A 46 5.03 7.20 -6.51
N ASP A 47 5.51 6.33 -7.39
CA ASP A 47 5.59 6.63 -8.82
C ASP A 47 4.30 6.19 -9.53
N GLU A 48 3.52 7.16 -10.00
CA GLU A 48 2.27 6.91 -10.73
C GLU A 48 2.52 6.24 -12.09
N GLN A 49 3.73 6.37 -12.66
CA GLN A 49 4.09 5.73 -13.93
C GLN A 49 4.07 4.20 -13.84
N MET A 50 3.99 3.63 -12.63
CA MET A 50 3.82 2.19 -12.41
C MET A 50 2.40 1.71 -12.69
N SER A 51 1.40 2.61 -12.76
CA SER A 51 0.04 2.27 -13.19
C SER A 51 -0.11 2.33 -14.71
N SER A 52 -0.99 1.51 -15.27
CA SER A 52 -1.31 1.52 -16.72
C SER A 52 -1.85 2.86 -17.21
N THR A 53 -2.56 3.59 -16.34
CA THR A 53 -3.17 4.90 -16.64
C THR A 53 -2.25 6.07 -16.27
N ARG A 54 -1.15 5.83 -15.54
CA ARG A 54 -0.24 6.87 -15.04
C ARG A 54 -0.89 7.89 -14.09
N THR A 55 -1.89 7.46 -13.33
CA THR A 55 -2.68 8.32 -12.43
C THR A 55 -2.73 7.81 -10.98
N VAL A 56 -2.16 6.63 -10.71
CA VAL A 56 -2.23 5.96 -9.40
C VAL A 56 -0.87 5.32 -9.10
N SER A 57 -0.44 5.39 -7.84
CA SER A 57 0.73 4.68 -7.31
C SER A 57 0.33 3.73 -6.17
N CYS A 58 1.25 2.91 -5.66
CA CYS A 58 0.99 2.09 -4.47
C CYS A 58 0.58 2.98 -3.28
N GLY A 59 1.28 4.12 -3.13
CA GLY A 59 1.02 5.11 -2.11
C GLY A 59 -0.32 5.83 -2.26
N THR A 60 -1.01 5.72 -3.40
CA THR A 60 -2.34 6.30 -3.58
C THR A 60 -3.34 5.69 -2.59
N CYS A 61 -3.31 4.37 -2.40
CA CYS A 61 -4.18 3.64 -1.48
C CYS A 61 -3.48 3.27 -0.16
N HIS A 62 -2.17 2.99 -0.15
CA HIS A 62 -1.45 2.58 1.06
C HIS A 62 -0.83 3.75 1.81
N ARG A 63 -1.65 4.53 2.53
CA ARG A 63 -1.21 5.77 3.17
C ARG A 63 -0.58 5.52 4.54
N PRO A 64 0.69 5.91 4.78
CA PRO A 64 1.33 5.75 6.10
C PRO A 64 0.56 6.45 7.23
N ALA A 65 -0.07 7.59 6.95
CA ALA A 65 -0.90 8.32 7.92
C ALA A 65 -2.19 7.57 8.33
N ALA A 66 -2.64 6.62 7.51
CA ALA A 66 -3.75 5.72 7.79
C ALA A 66 -3.25 4.29 8.13
N GLY A 67 -2.03 4.17 8.67
CA GLY A 67 -1.47 2.86 9.03
C GLY A 67 -1.17 1.94 7.85
N GLY A 68 -1.05 2.49 6.63
CA GLY A 68 -0.86 1.73 5.39
C GLY A 68 -2.16 1.28 4.72
N SER A 69 -3.31 1.66 5.28
CA SER A 69 -4.64 1.42 4.69
C SER A 69 -5.11 2.60 3.82
N ASP A 70 -6.19 2.36 3.08
CA ASP A 70 -6.85 3.41 2.31
C ASP A 70 -7.83 4.18 3.19
N PRO A 71 -7.64 5.49 3.45
CA PRO A 71 -8.56 6.27 4.27
C PRO A 71 -9.98 6.35 3.67
N ARG A 72 -10.13 6.16 2.35
CA ARG A 72 -11.43 6.15 1.67
C ARG A 72 -12.22 4.88 1.95
N SER A 73 -11.58 3.83 2.45
CA SER A 73 -12.27 2.57 2.79
C SER A 73 -13.26 2.68 3.94
N ALA A 74 -13.15 3.75 4.74
CA ALA A 74 -14.12 4.08 5.78
C ALA A 74 -15.50 4.49 5.20
N ILE A 75 -15.55 4.90 3.93
CA ILE A 75 -16.78 5.17 3.19
C ILE A 75 -17.10 3.93 2.36
N ALA A 76 -18.32 3.39 2.53
CA ALA A 76 -18.72 2.16 1.86
C ALA A 76 -18.72 2.35 0.34
N GLY A 77 -18.08 1.45 -0.39
CA GLY A 77 -18.07 1.44 -1.87
C GLY A 77 -16.97 2.26 -2.56
N THR A 78 -16.30 3.18 -1.85
CA THR A 78 -15.31 4.12 -2.43
C THR A 78 -13.86 3.65 -2.32
N GLN A 79 -13.62 2.43 -1.81
CA GLN A 79 -12.30 1.84 -1.59
C GLN A 79 -11.39 1.83 -2.84
N LYS A 80 -12.00 1.93 -4.03
CA LYS A 80 -11.36 1.91 -5.35
C LYS A 80 -11.42 3.21 -6.12
N ILE A 81 -12.11 4.23 -5.59
CA ILE A 81 -12.40 5.45 -6.33
C ILE A 81 -11.48 6.54 -5.84
N ASN A 82 -10.66 7.09 -6.73
CA ASN A 82 -9.94 8.34 -6.47
C ASN A 82 -10.80 9.51 -6.94
N PRO A 83 -11.27 10.38 -6.02
CA PRO A 83 -12.18 11.49 -6.33
C PRO A 83 -11.50 12.65 -7.08
N GLY A 84 -10.41 12.36 -7.79
CA GLY A 84 -9.65 13.36 -8.53
C GLY A 84 -9.13 14.53 -7.68
N PRO A 85 -8.71 15.63 -8.35
CA PRO A 85 -8.21 16.83 -7.69
C PRO A 85 -9.26 17.62 -6.90
N ASP A 86 -10.56 17.48 -7.21
CA ASP A 86 -11.62 18.23 -6.53
C ASP A 86 -12.08 17.59 -5.21
N GLY A 87 -11.76 16.30 -5.02
CA GLY A 87 -12.05 15.56 -3.79
C GLY A 87 -13.52 15.16 -3.63
N THR A 88 -14.34 15.33 -4.68
CA THR A 88 -15.74 14.93 -4.71
C THR A 88 -15.90 13.60 -5.45
N PHE A 89 -16.71 12.70 -4.90
CA PHE A 89 -17.02 11.42 -5.53
C PHE A 89 -18.22 11.56 -6.47
N GLU A 90 -18.33 10.66 -7.43
CA GLU A 90 -19.38 10.59 -8.46
C GLU A 90 -19.32 11.71 -9.50
N THR A 91 -18.11 12.19 -9.80
CA THR A 91 -17.82 13.24 -10.78
C THR A 91 -17.04 12.71 -11.99
N LEU A 92 -16.86 13.56 -13.00
CA LEU A 92 -16.19 13.19 -14.25
C LEU A 92 -14.68 12.95 -14.08
N ASP A 93 -14.07 13.45 -13.01
CA ASP A 93 -12.65 13.28 -12.70
C ASP A 93 -12.37 12.10 -11.75
N ASP A 94 -13.40 11.33 -11.39
CA ASP A 94 -13.24 10.07 -10.68
C ASP A 94 -12.36 9.10 -11.47
N VAL A 95 -11.30 8.64 -10.82
CA VAL A 95 -10.45 7.56 -11.35
C VAL A 95 -10.78 6.28 -10.61
N PHE A 96 -11.39 5.34 -11.31
CA PHE A 96 -11.58 3.98 -10.84
C PHE A 96 -10.25 3.24 -10.90
N GLY A 97 -9.88 2.62 -9.78
CA GLY A 97 -8.77 1.66 -9.76
C GLY A 97 -8.98 0.56 -10.79
N SER A 98 -7.89 -0.06 -11.23
CA SER A 98 -7.95 -1.24 -12.09
C SER A 98 -8.86 -2.29 -11.44
N PRO A 99 -9.70 -3.01 -12.22
CA PRO A 99 -10.38 -4.19 -11.73
C PRO A 99 -9.33 -5.08 -11.06
N GLY A 100 -9.56 -5.49 -9.82
CA GLY A 100 -8.60 -6.27 -9.04
C GLY A 100 -8.08 -7.49 -9.81
N VAL A 101 -6.97 -8.08 -9.36
CA VAL A 101 -6.43 -9.27 -10.00
C VAL A 101 -7.47 -10.40 -9.91
N PRO A 102 -7.93 -10.98 -11.03
CA PRO A 102 -8.87 -12.10 -10.99
C PRO A 102 -8.23 -13.29 -10.27
N GLN A 103 -9.03 -14.06 -9.55
CA GLN A 103 -8.56 -15.24 -8.83
C GLN A 103 -7.98 -16.23 -9.84
N ASN A 104 -6.80 -16.76 -9.54
CA ASN A 104 -6.24 -17.89 -10.26
C ASN A 104 -6.73 -19.20 -9.64
N GLU A 105 -7.49 -19.96 -10.41
CA GLU A 105 -7.94 -21.31 -10.03
C GLU A 105 -6.81 -22.32 -10.21
N ILE A 106 -6.91 -23.46 -9.53
CA ILE A 106 -5.89 -24.52 -9.59
C ILE A 106 -5.73 -25.15 -10.98
N ASP A 107 -6.73 -25.00 -11.84
CA ASP A 107 -6.71 -25.44 -13.24
C ASP A 107 -6.09 -24.39 -14.19
N GLY A 108 -5.60 -23.27 -13.64
CA GLY A 108 -4.99 -22.17 -14.38
C GLY A 108 -6.01 -21.21 -15.01
N THR A 109 -7.31 -21.40 -14.79
CA THR A 109 -8.34 -20.47 -15.23
C THR A 109 -8.42 -19.26 -14.30
N TYR A 110 -8.95 -18.15 -14.82
CA TYR A 110 -9.15 -16.93 -14.06
C TYR A 110 -10.64 -16.75 -13.78
N SER A 111 -11.01 -16.66 -12.51
CA SER A 111 -12.38 -16.43 -12.06
C SER A 111 -12.51 -15.08 -11.37
N TRP A 112 -13.62 -14.38 -11.63
CA TRP A 112 -13.95 -13.16 -10.89
C TRP A 112 -14.51 -13.56 -9.53
N ASN A 113 -13.79 -13.23 -8.46
CA ASN A 113 -14.20 -13.56 -7.10
C ASN A 113 -14.77 -12.32 -6.41
N ALA A 114 -15.93 -12.42 -5.77
CA ALA A 114 -16.59 -11.32 -5.04
C ALA A 114 -15.75 -10.68 -3.91
N LEU A 115 -14.72 -11.36 -3.42
CA LEU A 115 -13.74 -10.85 -2.44
C LEU A 115 -12.62 -10.03 -3.08
N PHE A 116 -12.35 -10.21 -4.38
CA PHE A 116 -11.28 -9.53 -5.15
C PHE A 116 -11.82 -8.66 -6.29
N LEU A 117 -13.12 -8.75 -6.57
CA LEU A 117 -13.89 -7.80 -7.35
C LEU A 117 -13.95 -6.51 -6.55
N VAL A 118 -13.13 -5.56 -6.97
CA VAL A 118 -13.21 -4.19 -6.47
C VAL A 118 -14.37 -3.51 -7.17
#